data_AF-A0A946H3T9-F1
#
_entry.id   AF-A0A946H3T9-F1
#
_cell.length_a   1.000
_cell.length_b   1.000
_cell.length_c   1.000
_cell.angle_alpha   90.00
_cell.angle_beta   90.00
_cell.angle_gamma   90.00
#
_symmetry.space_group_name_H-M   'P 1'
#
loop_
_entity.id
_entity.type
_entity.pdbx_description
1 polymer ?
#
loop_
_entity_poly.entity_id
_entity_poly.type
_entity_poly.pdbx_seq_one_letter_code
_entity_poly.pdbx_strand_id
1 'polypeptide(L)' 'GHFDVFTEEAVPTYRHALLLGGQDFPHDEQLADLLDITISECERFYPAFQYVIWGGKTPEEAVKAAIIDPVGEA' A
#
# COMPACT_ATOMS: atom_id res chain seq x y z
N GLY A 1 -6.53 -3.28 -1.22
CA GLY A 1 -6.56 -3.05 0.24
C GLY A 1 -6.83 -1.59 0.53
N HIS A 2 -6.62 -1.15 1.78
CA HIS A 2 -6.65 0.26 2.16
C HIS A 2 -5.59 0.55 3.21
N PHE A 3 -5.14 1.80 3.27
CA PHE A 3 -4.34 2.28 4.40
C PHE A 3 -5.25 2.71 5.55
N ASP A 4 -4.81 2.40 6.76
CA ASP A 4 -5.39 2.86 8.01
C ASP A 4 -4.24 3.23 8.97
N VAL A 5 -4.56 3.86 10.10
CA VAL A 5 -3.60 4.14 11.17
C VAL A 5 -3.91 3.22 12.34
N PHE A 6 -2.95 2.36 12.71
CA PHE A 6 -3.09 1.58 13.92
C PHE A 6 -2.96 2.49 15.13
N THR A 7 -4.09 2.77 15.78
CA THR A 7 -4.24 3.87 16.75
C THR A 7 -3.39 3.73 18.01
N GLU A 8 -3.04 2.50 18.39
CA GLU A 8 -2.22 2.24 19.59
C GLU A 8 -0.75 2.63 19.39
N GLU A 9 -0.24 2.44 18.17
CA GLU A 9 1.18 2.64 17.84
C GLU A 9 1.40 3.85 16.92
N ALA A 10 0.33 4.49 16.46
CA ALA A 10 0.34 5.59 15.50
C ALA A 10 1.10 5.26 14.19
N VAL A 11 1.05 4.00 13.77
CA VAL A 11 1.74 3.50 12.57
C VAL A 11 0.78 3.32 11.39
N PRO A 12 1.15 3.77 10.17
CA PRO A 12 0.42 3.43 8.96
C PRO A 12 0.40 1.93 8.75
N THR A 13 -0.76 1.38 8.41
CA THR A 13 -0.95 -0.05 8.15
C THR A 13 -1.70 -0.24 6.84
N TYR A 14 -1.24 -1.15 5.98
CA TYR A 14 -2.01 -1.58 4.81
C TYR A 14 -2.82 -2.83 5.15
N ARG A 15 -4.13 -2.79 4.92
CA ARG A 15 -5.04 -3.91 5.16
C ARG A 15 -5.51 -4.51 3.83
N HIS A 16 -5.25 -5.80 3.66
CA HIS A 16 -5.71 -6.59 2.53
C HIS A 16 -6.47 -7.82 3.04
N ALA A 17 -7.71 -8.00 2.59
CA ALA A 17 -8.51 -9.19 2.90
C ALA A 17 -8.46 -10.19 1.74
N LEU A 18 -8.16 -11.45 2.05
CA LEU A 18 -8.22 -12.57 1.11
C LEU A 18 -9.46 -13.42 1.38
N LEU A 19 -10.27 -13.67 0.36
CA LEU A 19 -11.45 -14.53 0.47
C LEU A 19 -11.04 -16.00 0.28
N LEU A 20 -11.24 -16.83 1.32
CA LEU A 20 -10.87 -18.25 1.29
C LEU A 20 -11.93 -19.17 0.67
N GLY A 21 -13.15 -18.68 0.42
CA GLY A 21 -14.17 -19.45 -0.31
C GLY A 21 -14.55 -20.80 0.32
N GLY A 22 -14.39 -20.95 1.64
CA GLY A 22 -14.67 -22.22 2.36
C GLY A 22 -13.43 -23.08 2.62
N GLN A 23 -12.24 -22.64 2.26
CA GLN A 23 -10.99 -23.25 2.70
C GLN A 23 -10.61 -22.79 4.11
N ASP A 24 -9.98 -23.67 4.89
CA ASP A 24 -9.51 -23.36 6.25
C ASP A 24 -8.28 -22.44 6.24
N PHE A 25 -7.44 -22.55 5.19
CA PHE A 25 -6.20 -21.80 5.02
C PHE A 25 -6.01 -21.39 3.56
N PRO A 26 -5.31 -20.28 3.28
CA PRO A 26 -4.91 -19.94 1.92
C PRO A 26 -3.87 -20.93 1.39
N HIS A 27 -3.88 -21.15 0.08
CA HIS A 27 -2.77 -21.81 -0.61
C HIS A 27 -1.51 -20.92 -0.58
N ASP A 28 -0.34 -21.55 -0.63
CA ASP A 28 0.96 -20.85 -0.63
C ASP A 28 1.04 -19.77 -1.72
N GLU A 29 0.51 -20.05 -2.91
CA GLU A 29 0.44 -19.11 -4.03
C GLU A 29 -0.41 -17.88 -3.69
N GLN A 30 -1.59 -18.08 -3.06
CA GLN A 30 -2.46 -16.98 -2.67
C GLN A 30 -1.83 -16.11 -1.58
N LEU A 31 -1.05 -16.72 -0.67
CA LEU A 31 -0.31 -15.98 0.34
C LEU A 31 0.84 -15.18 -0.27
N ALA A 32 1.58 -15.79 -1.22
CA ALA A 32 2.64 -15.10 -1.95
C ALA A 32 2.10 -13.90 -2.73
N ASP A 33 1.00 -14.08 -3.47
CA ASP A 33 0.32 -13.01 -4.21
C ASP A 33 -0.17 -11.91 -3.26
N LEU A 34 -0.77 -12.27 -2.12
CA LEU A 34 -1.23 -11.31 -1.12
C LEU A 34 -0.08 -10.44 -0.61
N LEU A 35 1.07 -11.04 -0.34
CA LEU A 35 2.26 -10.34 0.13
C LEU A 35 2.85 -9.43 -0.95
N ASP A 36 2.97 -9.93 -2.18
CA ASP A 36 3.50 -9.16 -3.31
C ASP A 36 2.65 -7.93 -3.59
N ILE A 37 1.32 -8.09 -3.66
CA ILE A 37 0.38 -6.97 -3.82
C ILE A 37 0.53 -5.98 -2.65
N THR A 38 0.62 -6.47 -1.42
CA THR A 38 0.70 -5.61 -0.24
C THR A 38 2.00 -4.80 -0.21
N ILE A 39 3.13 -5.42 -0.56
CA ILE A 39 4.43 -4.75 -0.62
C ILE A 39 4.44 -3.73 -1.76
N SER A 40 4.01 -4.13 -2.96
CA SER A 40 3.96 -3.24 -4.13
C SER A 40 3.11 -2.00 -3.86
N GLU A 41 1.95 -2.16 -3.22
CA GLU A 41 1.10 -1.05 -2.82
C GLU A 41 1.79 -0.18 -1.74
N CYS A 42 2.44 -0.77 -0.74
CA CYS A 42 3.23 0.00 0.24
C CYS A 42 4.33 0.83 -0.42
N GLU A 43 5.06 0.25 -1.36
CA GLU A 43 6.14 0.92 -2.10
C GLU A 43 5.60 2.06 -2.98
N ARG A 44 4.46 1.86 -3.64
CA ARG A 44 3.81 2.88 -4.46
C ARG A 44 3.45 4.13 -3.67
N PHE A 45 2.98 3.97 -2.44
CA PHE A 45 2.57 5.10 -1.58
C PHE A 45 3.70 5.64 -0.70
N TYR A 46 4.82 4.92 -0.58
CA TYR A 46 5.97 5.36 0.20
C TYR A 46 6.48 6.78 -0.16
N PRO A 47 6.57 7.17 -1.45
CA PRO A 47 6.95 8.53 -1.82
C PRO A 47 5.98 9.61 -1.32
N ALA A 48 4.69 9.32 -1.22
CA ALA A 48 3.71 10.29 -0.71
C ALA A 48 4.02 10.64 0.75
N PHE A 49 4.32 9.63 1.58
CA PHE A 49 4.72 9.87 2.96
C PHE A 49 6.00 10.72 3.02
N GLN A 50 6.97 10.44 2.16
CA GLN A 50 8.22 11.21 2.13
C GLN A 50 8.04 12.67 1.69
N TYR A 51 7.13 12.93 0.75
CA TYR A 51 6.82 14.30 0.35
C TYR A 51 6.10 15.11 1.43
N VAL A 52 5.30 14.46 2.27
CA VAL A 52 4.71 15.14 3.44
C VAL A 52 5.78 15.34 4.53
N ILE A 53 6.44 14.27 4.96
CA ILE A 53 7.33 14.29 6.14
C ILE A 53 8.61 15.09 5.89
N TRP A 54 9.25 14.92 4.73
CA TRP A 54 10.51 15.58 4.40
C TRP A 54 10.34 16.71 3.38
N GLY A 55 9.38 16.58 2.47
CA GLY A 55 9.16 17.57 1.41
C GLY A 55 8.26 18.75 1.80
N GLY A 56 7.58 18.70 2.95
CA GLY A 56 6.67 19.75 3.41
C GLY A 56 5.47 20.00 2.50
N LYS A 57 5.13 19.05 1.62
CA LYS A 57 3.98 19.13 0.71
C LYS A 57 2.68 18.87 1.45
N THR A 58 1.57 19.43 0.95
CA THR A 58 0.26 19.03 1.48
C THR A 58 -0.03 17.56 1.14
N PRO A 59 -0.87 16.87 1.91
CA PRO A 59 -1.26 15.49 1.59
C PRO A 59 -1.77 15.33 0.15
N GLU A 60 -2.55 16.29 -0.35
CA GLU A 60 -3.10 16.27 -1.71
C GLU A 60 -2.01 16.39 -2.78
N GLU A 61 -1.01 17.25 -2.54
CA GLU A 61 0.14 17.40 -3.45
C GLU A 61 1.04 16.15 -3.43
N ALA A 62 1.29 15.60 -2.24
CA ALA A 62 2.13 14.43 -2.04
C ALA A 62 1.56 13.18 -2.71
N VAL A 63 0.25 12.95 -2.56
CA VAL A 63 -0.45 11.83 -3.22
C VAL A 63 -0.40 11.96 -4.73
N LYS A 64 -0.66 13.16 -5.28
CA LYS A 64 -0.57 13.39 -6.74
C LYS A 64 0.83 13.13 -7.29
N ALA A 65 1.87 13.51 -6.55
CA ALA A 65 3.25 13.32 -6.98
C ALA A 65 3.74 11.87 -6.83
N ALA A 66 3.13 11.07 -5.95
CA ALA A 66 3.47 9.67 -5.75
C ALA A 66 2.70 8.72 -6.68
N ILE A 67 1.46 9.08 -7.07
CA ILE A 67 0.66 8.34 -8.07
C ILE A 67 0.98 8.86 -9.48
N ILE A 68 2.27 9.00 -9.80
CA ILE A 68 2.67 9.12 -11.22
C ILE A 68 2.65 7.70 -11.75
N ASP A 69 1.59 7.34 -12.49
CA ASP A 69 1.68 6.14 -13.32
C ASP A 69 2.92 6.29 -14.20
N PRO A 70 3.84 5.31 -14.24
CA PRO A 70 4.91 5.36 -15.21
C PRO A 70 4.24 5.43 -16.59
N VAL A 71 4.37 6.57 -17.27
CA VAL A 71 4.05 6.69 -18.69
C VAL A 71 5.17 5.95 -19.43
N GLY A 72 5.18 4.63 -19.30
CA GLY A 72 6.10 3.74 -19.99
C GLY A 72 5.36 3.13 -21.17
N GLU A 73 5.58 3.66 -22.36
CA GLU A 73 5.55 2.81 -23.55
C GLU A 73 6.84 1.96 -23.49
N ALA A 74 6.67 0.64 -23.40
CA ALA A 74 7.74 -0.34 -23.64
C ALA A 74 7.48 -1.03 -24.97
#